data_AF-A0A7Y6GKE9-F1
#
_entry.id   AF-A0A7Y6GKE9-F1
#
_cell.length_a   1.000
_cell.length_b   1.000
_cell.length_c   1.000
_cell.angle_alpha   90.00
_cell.angle_beta   90.00
_cell.angle_gamma   90.00
#
_symmetry.space_group_name_H-M   'P 1'
#
loop_
_entity.id
_entity.type
_entity.pdbx_description
1 polymer ?
#
loop_
_entity_poly.entity_id
_entity_poly.type
_entity_poly.pdbx_seq_one_letter_code
_entity_poly.pdbx_strand_id
1 'polypeptide(L)'
;MTTCGHCGEAFIQSAIGRRARYCGATCRKKAFDKRRLDEAVTAAMARGVMAERRRAKRENGTGPGVGDRGNETAPATPPAAPVRPSAAARAAIVRTSRRRSGMTASAMPTLWDSGQ
;
A
#
# COMPACT_ATOMS: atom_id res chain seq x y z
N MET A 1 6.59 -11.67 -30.62
CA MET A 1 5.31 -11.02 -30.23
C MET A 1 5.21 -11.02 -28.71
N THR A 2 4.66 -9.96 -28.12
CA THR A 2 4.49 -9.85 -26.65
C THR A 2 3.01 -9.92 -26.32
N THR A 3 2.65 -10.54 -25.21
CA THR A 3 1.26 -10.65 -24.74
C THR A 3 0.93 -9.60 -23.68
N CYS A 4 -0.30 -9.09 -23.69
CA CYS A 4 -0.76 -8.10 -22.72
C CYS A 4 -1.03 -8.76 -21.37
N GLY A 5 -0.41 -8.25 -20.29
CA GLY A 5 -0.61 -8.77 -18.94
C GLY A 5 -2.00 -8.53 -18.34
N HIS A 6 -2.94 -7.91 -19.08
CA HIS A 6 -4.32 -7.70 -18.64
C HIS A 6 -5.34 -8.47 -19.48
N CYS A 7 -5.36 -8.30 -20.80
CA CYS A 7 -6.32 -8.96 -21.70
C CYS A 7 -5.78 -10.23 -22.36
N GLY A 8 -4.47 -10.51 -22.26
CA GLY A 8 -3.84 -11.68 -22.88
C GLY A 8 -3.55 -11.56 -24.38
N GLU A 9 -4.10 -10.55 -25.05
CA GLU A 9 -3.91 -10.36 -26.49
C GLU A 9 -2.45 -10.11 -26.86
N ALA A 10 -2.02 -10.67 -28.00
CA ALA A 10 -0.73 -10.39 -28.59
C ALA A 10 -0.73 -8.98 -29.19
N PHE A 11 0.34 -8.22 -28.95
CA PHE A 11 0.51 -6.90 -29.54
C PHE A 11 1.95 -6.67 -30.02
N ILE A 12 2.08 -5.77 -30.99
CA ILE A 12 3.37 -5.38 -31.54
C ILE A 12 4.00 -4.38 -30.58
N GLN A 13 5.14 -4.76 -30.02
CA GLN A 13 5.92 -3.87 -29.18
C GLN A 13 6.81 -2.97 -30.05
N SER A 14 6.86 -1.68 -29.74
CA SER A 14 7.82 -0.77 -30.36
C SER A 14 9.26 -1.27 -30.13
N ALA A 15 10.07 -1.25 -31.19
CA ALA A 15 11.48 -1.66 -31.13
C ALA A 15 12.34 -0.66 -30.32
N ILE A 16 11.88 0.58 -30.21
CA ILE A 16 12.59 1.67 -29.54
C ILE A 16 11.95 1.88 -28.15
N GLY A 17 12.77 1.85 -27.10
CA GLY A 17 12.36 2.18 -25.73
C GLY A 17 12.13 0.99 -24.80
N ARG A 18 11.37 1.22 -23.73
CA ARG A 18 11.13 0.21 -22.68
C ARG A 18 10.08 -0.81 -23.10
N ARG A 19 10.26 -2.06 -22.66
CA ARG A 19 9.26 -3.12 -22.90
C ARG A 19 7.93 -2.79 -22.23
N ALA A 20 6.88 -2.68 -23.03
CA ALA A 20 5.53 -2.48 -22.54
C ALA A 20 4.96 -3.79 -21.98
N ARG A 21 4.32 -3.73 -20.81
CA ARG A 21 3.61 -4.87 -20.21
C ARG A 21 2.15 -5.00 -20.66
N TYR A 22 1.60 -3.95 -21.26
CA TYR A 22 0.19 -3.86 -21.63
C TYR A 22 0.08 -3.32 -23.04
N CYS A 23 -0.92 -3.78 -23.80
CA CYS A 23 -1.15 -3.35 -25.18
C CYS A 23 -1.54 -1.87 -25.30
N GLY A 24 -2.05 -1.24 -24.23
CA GLY A 24 -2.46 0.16 -24.25
C GLY A 24 -2.73 0.77 -22.87
N ALA A 25 -3.06 2.07 -22.86
CA ALA A 25 -3.36 2.82 -21.64
C ALA A 25 -4.61 2.28 -20.92
N THR A 26 -5.64 1.87 -21.66
CA THR A 26 -6.87 1.30 -21.10
C THR A 26 -6.61 0.01 -20.31
N CYS A 27 -5.88 -0.94 -20.90
CA CYS A 27 -5.51 -2.18 -20.22
C CYS A 27 -4.61 -1.93 -19.01
N ARG A 28 -3.73 -0.92 -19.07
CA ARG A 28 -2.93 -0.51 -17.92
C ARG A 28 -3.79 0.02 -16.77
N LYS A 29 -4.78 0.89 -17.08
CA LYS A 29 -5.71 1.45 -16.10
C LYS A 29 -6.57 0.36 -15.47
N LYS A 30 -7.20 -0.49 -16.28
CA LYS A 30 -8.01 -1.62 -15.79
C LYS A 30 -7.20 -2.60 -14.92
N ALA A 31 -5.95 -2.88 -15.29
CA ALA A 31 -5.07 -3.71 -14.47
C ALA A 31 -4.69 -3.07 -13.14
N PHE A 32 -4.62 -1.73 -13.06
CA PHE A 32 -4.41 -1.00 -11.82
C PHE A 32 -5.68 -1.05 -10.95
N ASP A 33 -6.83 -0.74 -11.53
CA ASP A 33 -8.11 -0.73 -10.84
C ASP A 33 -8.47 -2.11 -10.28
N LYS A 34 -8.24 -3.18 -11.07
CA LYS A 34 -8.42 -4.56 -10.60
C LYS A 34 -7.57 -4.86 -9.37
N ARG A 35 -6.27 -4.53 -9.42
CA ARG A 35 -5.36 -4.75 -8.27
C ARG A 35 -5.82 -4.00 -7.02
N ARG A 36 -6.29 -2.77 -7.19
CA ARG A 36 -6.83 -1.97 -6.08
C ARG A 36 -8.09 -2.58 -5.49
N LEU A 37 -8.99 -3.11 -6.32
CA LEU A 37 -10.20 -3.80 -5.87
C LEU A 37 -9.85 -5.11 -5.14
N ASP A 38 -8.95 -5.92 -5.70
CA ASP A 38 -8.51 -7.18 -5.10
C ASP A 38 -7.89 -6.95 -3.71
N GLU A 39 -7.06 -5.91 -3.57
CA GLU A 39 -6.49 -5.50 -2.29
C GLU A 39 -7.57 -5.06 -1.30
N ALA A 40 -8.54 -4.25 -1.74
CA ALA A 40 -9.64 -3.79 -0.89
C ALA A 40 -10.52 -4.95 -0.40
N VAL A 41 -10.83 -5.91 -1.28
CA VAL A 41 -11.59 -7.13 -0.94
C VAL A 41 -10.81 -7.97 0.05
N THR A 42 -9.53 -8.21 -0.20
CA THR A 42 -8.66 -9.00 0.70
C THR A 42 -8.58 -8.35 2.09
N ALA A 43 -8.41 -7.02 2.14
CA ALA A 43 -8.39 -6.27 3.39
C ALA A 43 -9.75 -6.27 4.12
N ALA A 44 -10.87 -6.26 3.39
CA ALA A 44 -12.20 -6.39 3.97
C ALA A 44 -12.42 -7.79 4.58
N MET A 45 -12.06 -8.84 3.84
CA MET A 45 -12.14 -10.22 4.33
C MET A 45 -11.25 -10.44 5.56
N ALA A 46 -10.00 -9.98 5.54
CA ALA A 46 -9.10 -10.07 6.68
C ALA A 46 -9.67 -9.38 7.93
N ARG A 47 -10.31 -8.22 7.77
CA ARG A 47 -11.01 -7.52 8.86
C ARG A 47 -12.20 -8.32 9.38
N GLY A 48 -13.01 -8.91 8.51
CA GLY A 48 -14.12 -9.79 8.89
C GLY A 48 -13.66 -10.99 9.70
N VAL A 49 -12.66 -11.73 9.20
CA VAL A 49 -12.08 -12.90 9.90
C VAL A 49 -11.54 -12.52 11.28
N MET A 50 -10.85 -11.38 11.40
CA MET A 50 -10.32 -10.93 12.69
C MET A 50 -11.43 -10.46 13.64
N ALA A 51 -12.54 -9.92 13.11
CA ALA A 51 -13.71 -9.56 13.92
C ALA A 51 -14.42 -10.81 14.47
N GLU A 52 -14.62 -11.83 13.64
CA GLU A 52 -15.21 -13.11 14.07
C GLU A 52 -14.34 -13.82 15.11
N ARG A 53 -13.02 -13.84 14.90
CA ARG A 53 -12.09 -14.39 15.90
C ARG A 53 -12.20 -13.68 17.25
N ARG A 54 -12.45 -12.36 17.25
CA ARG A 54 -12.66 -11.60 18.49
C ARG A 54 -14.01 -11.92 19.15
N ARG A 55 -15.07 -12.15 18.37
CA ARG A 55 -16.39 -12.58 18.88
C ARG A 55 -16.30 -13.96 19.51
N ALA A 56 -15.77 -14.93 18.76
CA ALA A 56 -15.56 -16.29 19.25
C ALA A 56 -14.69 -16.33 20.52
N LYS A 57 -13.68 -15.47 20.64
CA LYS A 57 -12.88 -15.36 21.87
C LYS A 57 -13.70 -14.87 23.07
N ARG A 58 -14.65 -13.95 22.87
CA ARG A 58 -15.53 -13.46 23.96
C ARG A 58 -16.53 -14.53 24.38
N GLU A 59 -17.13 -15.23 23.41
CA GLU A 59 -18.09 -16.30 23.65
C GLU A 59 -17.42 -17.50 24.33
N ASN A 60 -16.29 -17.98 23.80
CA ASN A 60 -15.53 -19.08 24.41
C ASN A 60 -14.84 -18.68 25.73
N GLY A 61 -14.52 -17.39 25.90
CA GLY A 61 -13.94 -16.86 27.14
C GLY A 61 -14.94 -16.72 28.29
N THR A 62 -16.23 -16.99 28.05
CA THR A 62 -17.29 -17.00 29.07
C THR A 62 -17.67 -18.44 29.47
N GLY A 63 -16.78 -19.41 29.27
CA GLY A 63 -16.84 -20.65 30.04
C GLY A 63 -16.56 -20.34 31.53
N PRO A 64 -17.14 -21.09 32.50
CA PRO A 64 -16.89 -20.90 33.93
C PRO A 64 -15.45 -21.31 34.26
N GLY A 65 -14.50 -20.46 33.89
CA GLY A 65 -13.11 -20.54 34.28
C GLY A 65 -13.01 -20.07 35.72
N VAL A 66 -13.09 -21.03 36.62
CA VAL A 66 -12.56 -21.00 37.98
C VAL A 66 -11.33 -20.09 37.98
N GLY A 67 -11.39 -18.99 38.71
CA GLY A 67 -10.30 -18.03 38.79
C GLY A 67 -9.08 -18.71 39.40
N ASP A 68 -8.16 -19.16 38.55
CA ASP A 68 -6.83 -19.57 38.98
C ASP A 68 -6.03 -18.30 39.30
N ARG A 69 -6.29 -17.84 40.52
CA ARG A 69 -5.62 -16.76 41.22
C ARG A 69 -4.21 -17.24 41.56
N GLY A 70 -3.30 -17.21 40.58
CA GLY A 70 -1.94 -17.67 40.82
C GLY A 70 -1.03 -17.64 39.59
N ASN A 71 -0.81 -16.48 38.98
CA ASN A 71 0.40 -16.32 38.18
C ASN A 71 1.01 -14.93 38.38
N GLU A 72 1.96 -14.89 39.31
CA GLU A 72 2.90 -13.80 39.53
C GLU A 72 3.58 -13.45 38.22
N THR A 73 3.01 -12.50 37.49
CA THR A 73 3.66 -11.90 36.34
C THR A 73 4.70 -10.93 36.88
N ALA A 74 5.97 -11.35 36.86
CA ALA A 74 7.09 -10.47 37.10
C ALA A 74 6.99 -9.22 36.21
N PRO A 75 7.41 -8.03 36.69
CA PRO A 75 7.31 -6.80 35.91
C PRO A 75 8.12 -6.95 34.63
N ALA A 76 7.43 -6.83 33.49
CA ALA A 76 8.07 -6.76 32.19
C ALA A 76 9.03 -5.57 32.17
N THR A 77 10.31 -5.84 31.93
CA THR A 77 11.33 -4.82 31.69
C THR A 77 10.83 -3.90 30.57
N PRO A 78 10.76 -2.57 30.77
CA PRO A 78 10.29 -1.66 29.74
C PRO A 78 11.21 -1.78 28.51
N PRO A 79 10.65 -1.74 27.28
CA PRO A 79 11.46 -1.72 26.07
C PRO A 79 12.39 -0.51 26.10
N ALA A 80 13.67 -0.74 25.79
CA ALA A 80 14.67 0.32 25.72
C ALA A 80 14.14 1.49 24.88
N ALA A 81 14.18 2.69 25.48
CA ALA A 81 13.68 3.90 24.84
C ALA A 81 14.35 4.12 23.47
N PRO A 82 13.62 4.59 22.45
CA PRO A 82 14.21 4.90 21.16
C PRO A 82 15.27 5.98 21.34
N VAL A 83 16.53 5.63 21.03
CA VAL A 83 17.66 6.55 21.10
C VAL A 83 17.38 7.71 20.14
N ARG A 84 17.19 8.91 20.69
CA ARG A 84 16.98 10.11 19.87
C ARG A 84 18.23 10.34 18.99
N PRO A 85 18.09 10.44 17.66
CA PRO A 85 19.21 10.77 16.80
C PRO A 85 19.73 12.17 17.14
N SER A 86 21.06 12.30 17.24
CA SER A 86 21.72 13.57 17.59
C SER A 86 21.41 14.66 16.56
N ALA A 87 21.53 15.93 16.96
CA ALA A 87 21.25 17.09 16.10
C ALA A 87 22.04 17.07 14.77
N ALA A 88 23.23 16.47 14.75
CA ALA A 88 24.05 16.32 13.56
C ALA A 88 23.40 15.39 12.50
N ALA A 89 22.73 14.33 12.91
CA ALA A 89 22.06 13.39 12.00
C ALA A 89 20.79 14.00 11.36
N ARG A 90 20.12 14.91 12.07
CA ARG A 90 18.92 15.58 11.57
C ARG A 90 19.21 16.55 10.40
N ALA A 91 20.39 17.17 10.37
CA ALA A 91 20.76 18.14 9.32
C ALA A 91 20.98 17.49 7.94
N ALA A 92 21.37 16.22 7.88
CA ALA A 92 21.63 15.51 6.62
C ALA A 92 20.35 15.18 5.84
N ILE A 93 19.26 14.86 6.54
CA ILE A 93 17.97 14.44 5.93
C ILE A 93 17.28 15.61 5.22
N VAL A 94 17.44 16.84 5.71
CA VAL A 94 16.78 18.02 5.13
C VAL A 94 17.42 18.45 3.79
N ARG A 95 18.70 18.13 3.55
CA ARG A 95 19.39 18.56 2.32
C ARG A 95 18.98 17.80 1.06
N THR A 96 18.44 16.59 1.18
CA THR A 96 18.07 15.78 0.00
C THR A 96 16.67 16.06 -0.54
N SER A 97 15.80 16.73 0.23
CA SER A 97 14.43 17.03 -0.20
C SER A 97 14.33 18.25 -1.13
N ARG A 98 15.21 19.26 -0.98
CA ARG A 98 15.17 20.48 -1.81
C ARG A 98 15.62 20.30 -3.27
N ARG A 99 16.34 19.22 -3.60
CA ARG A 99 16.78 18.99 -5.00
C ARG A 99 15.71 18.38 -5.90
N ARG A 100 14.60 17.87 -5.36
CA ARG A 100 13.55 17.18 -6.14
C ARG A 100 12.34 18.06 -6.49
N SER A 101 12.21 19.24 -5.88
CA SER A 101 11.05 20.13 -6.09
C SER A 101 11.23 21.16 -7.23
N GLY A 102 12.34 21.12 -7.97
CA GLY A 102 12.70 22.18 -8.92
C GLY A 102 12.47 21.91 -10.41
N MET A 103 11.92 20.77 -10.82
CA MET A 103 11.73 20.47 -12.25
C MET A 103 10.28 20.09 -12.54
N THR A 104 9.72 20.78 -13.55
CA THR A 104 8.40 20.61 -14.20
C THR A 104 7.21 21.39 -13.62
N ALA A 105 7.35 22.71 -13.52
CA ALA A 105 6.23 23.62 -13.78
C ALA A 105 6.53 24.36 -15.10
N SER A 106 6.16 23.76 -16.23
CA SER A 106 6.13 24.45 -17.51
C SER A 106 5.06 23.84 -18.40
N ALA A 107 4.19 24.73 -18.86
CA ALA A 107 3.31 24.63 -20.02
C ALA A 107 2.20 23.57 -19.99
N MET A 108 1.00 23.99 -19.56
CA MET A 108 -0.23 23.51 -20.20
C MET A 108 -0.76 24.61 -21.12
N PRO A 109 -0.79 24.41 -22.45
CA PRO A 109 -1.63 25.23 -23.32
C PRO A 109 -3.09 24.82 -23.14
N THR A 110 -3.89 25.83 -22.83
CA THR A 110 -5.35 25.87 -22.95
C THR A 110 -5.77 25.66 -24.39
N LEU A 111 -6.59 24.65 -24.67
CA LEU A 111 -7.38 24.57 -25.90
C LEU A 111 -8.66 23.76 -25.63
N TRP A 112 -9.64 24.41 -25.00
CA TRP A 112 -11.05 24.04 -25.17
C TRP A 112 -11.58 24.99 -26.21
N ASP A 113 -11.55 24.53 -27.45
CA ASP A 113 -12.22 25.15 -28.58
C ASP A 113 -13.53 24.38 -28.86
N SER A 114 -14.52 25.16 -29.26
CA SER A 114 -15.95 24.88 -29.27
C SER A 114 -16.40 23.93 -30.38
N GLY A 115 -17.60 23.36 -30.24
CA GLY A 115 -18.47 23.11 -31.38
C GLY A 115 -19.02 21.69 -31.53
N GLN A 116 -20.23 21.46 -31.02
CA GLN A 116 -21.46 21.35 -31.83
C GLN A 116 -22.67 21.12 -30.92
#